data_AF-A0A5C5TQ31-F1
#
_entry.id   AF-A0A5C5TQ31-F1
#
_cell.length_a   1.000
_cell.length_b   1.000
_cell.length_c   1.000
_cell.angle_alpha   90.00
_cell.angle_beta   90.00
_cell.angle_gamma   90.00
#
_symmetry.space_group_name_H-M   'P 1'
#
loop_
_entity.id
_entity.type
_entity.pdbx_description
1 polymer ?
#
loop_
_entity_poly.entity_id
_entity_poly.type
_entity_poly.pdbx_seq_one_letter_code
_entity_poly.pdbx_strand_id
1 'polypeptide(L)'
;MSTSLDMGTRIFDTPVTWGLGPGPALLRTVDDALVAVSIWLRLTPNREIIRRQRDLMLTLRDVLEAVPSDSTEADMQSAKLAIEGMVKYGSSPEARHAVRIAHFLETRRAAATITPLPPRPGDRPGRTR
;
A
#
# COMPACT_ATOMS: atom_id res chain seq x y z
N MET A 1 -25.84 -34.80 9.98
CA MET A 1 -24.95 -34.60 8.82
C MET A 1 -24.34 -33.22 8.96
N SER A 2 -23.15 -33.13 9.55
CA SER A 2 -22.41 -31.86 9.65
C SER A 2 -21.66 -31.66 8.35
N THR A 3 -22.09 -30.70 7.53
CA THR A 3 -21.29 -30.19 6.42
C THR A 3 -20.09 -29.46 6.99
N SER A 4 -18.94 -30.14 6.98
CA SER A 4 -17.64 -29.50 7.14
C SER A 4 -17.53 -28.46 6.03
N LEU A 5 -17.61 -27.17 6.40
CA LEU A 5 -17.20 -26.08 5.52
C LEU A 5 -15.68 -26.22 5.39
N ASP A 6 -15.24 -27.04 4.44
CA ASP A 6 -13.91 -26.94 3.87
C ASP A 6 -13.87 -25.60 3.10
N MET A 7 -13.79 -24.50 3.85
CA MET A 7 -13.38 -23.22 3.31
C MET A 7 -11.93 -23.42 2.91
N GLY A 8 -11.70 -23.74 1.63
CA GLY A 8 -10.37 -23.88 1.07
C GLY A 8 -9.52 -22.70 1.54
N THR A 9 -8.56 -23.03 2.39
CA THR A 9 -7.85 -22.03 3.15
C THR A 9 -6.89 -21.35 2.20
N ARG A 10 -7.24 -20.15 1.74
CA ARG A 10 -6.33 -19.19 1.07
C ARG A 10 -5.25 -18.70 2.05
N ILE A 11 -4.63 -19.63 2.76
CA ILE A 11 -3.64 -19.45 3.80
C ILE A 11 -2.30 -19.89 3.23
N PHE A 12 -1.28 -19.07 3.40
CA PHE A 12 0.07 -19.45 3.01
C PHE A 12 0.69 -20.40 4.04
N ASP A 13 1.29 -21.50 3.57
CA ASP A 13 2.02 -22.44 4.43
C ASP A 13 3.12 -21.77 5.26
N THR A 14 3.71 -20.72 4.70
CA THR A 14 4.63 -19.83 5.41
C THR A 14 4.21 -18.39 5.19
N PRO A 15 4.09 -17.58 6.25
CA PRO A 15 3.74 -16.17 6.12
C PRO A 15 4.66 -15.44 5.15
N VAL A 16 4.07 -14.59 4.31
CA VAL A 16 4.80 -13.78 3.32
C VAL A 16 5.14 -12.42 3.94
N THR A 17 6.35 -11.92 3.76
CA THR A 17 6.73 -10.59 4.27
C THR A 17 6.19 -9.50 3.36
N TRP A 18 5.48 -8.51 3.89
CA TRP A 18 4.97 -7.39 3.08
C TRP A 18 6.00 -6.28 2.88
N GLY A 19 6.51 -5.67 3.95
CA GLY A 19 7.61 -4.70 3.88
C GLY A 19 7.40 -3.45 3.00
N LEU A 20 6.22 -3.22 2.45
CA LEU A 20 5.91 -2.10 1.55
C LEU A 20 4.93 -1.13 2.19
N GLY A 21 5.45 0.00 2.69
CA GLY A 21 4.61 1.04 3.29
C GLY A 21 3.80 0.51 4.48
N PRO A 22 2.64 1.12 4.77
CA PRO A 22 1.79 0.71 5.89
C PRO A 22 1.02 -0.59 5.57
N GLY A 23 0.95 -1.47 6.56
CA GLY A 23 0.28 -2.77 6.47
C GLY A 23 0.83 -3.76 7.50
N PRO A 24 0.24 -4.96 7.62
CA PRO A 24 0.81 -6.03 8.42
C PRO A 24 2.22 -6.40 7.93
N ALA A 25 3.14 -6.67 8.86
CA ALA A 25 4.51 -7.05 8.51
C ALA A 25 4.57 -8.43 7.82
N LEU A 26 3.67 -9.33 8.23
CA LEU A 26 3.54 -10.70 7.73
C LEU A 26 2.10 -10.93 7.27
N LEU A 27 1.96 -11.50 6.07
CA LEU A 27 0.70 -11.86 5.44
C LEU A 27 0.49 -13.36 5.62
N ARG A 28 -0.60 -13.75 6.28
CA ARG A 28 -0.91 -15.17 6.53
C ARG A 28 -1.90 -15.71 5.50
N THR A 29 -2.70 -14.82 4.90
CA THR A 29 -3.74 -15.18 3.94
C THR A 29 -3.69 -14.30 2.69
N VAL A 30 -4.33 -14.74 1.61
CA VAL A 30 -4.57 -13.91 0.42
C VAL A 30 -5.39 -12.67 0.79
N ASP A 31 -6.35 -12.80 1.71
CA ASP A 31 -7.17 -11.68 2.16
C ASP A 31 -6.35 -10.62 2.91
N ASP A 32 -5.38 -11.04 3.75
CA ASP A 32 -4.42 -10.12 4.38
C ASP A 32 -3.64 -9.33 3.32
N ALA A 33 -3.21 -10.03 2.26
CA ALA A 33 -2.48 -9.43 1.15
C ALA A 33 -3.34 -8.41 0.39
N LEU A 34 -4.60 -8.74 0.11
CA LEU A 34 -5.56 -7.82 -0.53
C LEU A 34 -5.79 -6.56 0.31
N VAL A 35 -5.89 -6.71 1.63
CA VAL A 35 -6.01 -5.57 2.56
C VAL A 35 -4.73 -4.71 2.52
N ALA A 36 -3.55 -5.32 2.57
CA ALA A 36 -2.28 -4.60 2.53
C ALA A 36 -2.09 -3.82 1.22
N VAL A 37 -2.40 -4.47 0.09
CA VAL A 37 -2.40 -3.85 -1.25
C VAL A 37 -3.38 -2.67 -1.31
N SER A 38 -4.59 -2.85 -0.80
CA SER A 38 -5.62 -1.79 -0.78
C SER A 38 -5.20 -0.58 0.07
N ILE A 39 -4.59 -0.81 1.23
CA ILE A 39 -4.05 0.24 2.08
C ILE A 39 -2.95 1.00 1.34
N TRP A 40 -2.02 0.29 0.70
CA TRP A 40 -0.93 0.90 -0.05
C TRP A 40 -1.45 1.74 -1.22
N LEU A 41 -2.39 1.23 -2.01
CA LEU A 41 -3.01 1.93 -3.14
C LEU A 41 -3.80 3.17 -2.71
N ARG A 42 -4.43 3.14 -1.54
CA ARG A 42 -5.16 4.28 -0.98
C ARG A 42 -4.22 5.41 -0.55
N LEU A 43 -3.07 5.07 0.03
CA LEU A 43 -2.14 6.05 0.61
C LEU A 43 -1.08 6.54 -0.40
N THR A 44 -0.83 5.76 -1.45
CA THR A 44 0.14 6.11 -2.48
C THR A 44 -0.55 6.93 -3.58
N PRO A 45 -0.16 8.19 -3.83
CA PRO A 45 -0.86 9.04 -4.78
C PRO A 45 -0.72 8.54 -6.22
N ASN A 46 -1.64 8.93 -7.11
CA ASN A 46 -1.49 8.64 -8.55
C ASN A 46 -0.62 9.74 -9.20
N ARG A 47 0.67 9.49 -9.37
CA ARG A 47 1.64 10.43 -9.96
C ARG A 47 2.52 9.70 -10.97
N GLU A 48 2.94 10.41 -12.02
CA GLU A 48 3.78 9.85 -13.10
C GLU A 48 5.03 9.13 -12.56
N ILE A 49 5.72 9.72 -11.58
CA ILE A 49 6.96 9.19 -11.01
C ILE A 49 6.80 7.81 -10.34
N ILE A 50 5.61 7.48 -9.86
CA ILE A 50 5.28 6.19 -9.21
C ILE A 50 4.25 5.37 -9.98
N ARG A 51 3.87 5.80 -11.19
CA ARG A 51 2.83 5.15 -11.99
C ARG A 51 3.14 3.67 -12.19
N ARG A 52 4.36 3.34 -12.60
CA ARG A 52 4.80 1.94 -12.78
C ARG A 52 4.61 1.08 -11.53
N GLN A 53 4.98 1.60 -10.35
CA GLN A 53 4.83 0.86 -9.11
C GLN A 53 3.36 0.68 -8.73
N ARG A 54 2.53 1.70 -9.01
CA ARG A 54 1.08 1.62 -8.80
C ARG A 54 0.41 0.64 -9.76
N ASP A 55 0.81 0.61 -11.03
CA ASP A 55 0.31 -0.33 -12.04
C ASP A 55 0.62 -1.78 -11.63
N LEU A 56 1.86 -2.06 -11.22
CA LEU A 56 2.25 -3.37 -10.70
C LEU A 56 1.45 -3.76 -9.44
N MET A 57 1.16 -2.79 -8.58
CA MET A 57 0.35 -3.03 -7.38
C MET A 57 -1.12 -3.33 -7.73
N LEU A 58 -1.68 -2.69 -8.75
CA LEU A 58 -3.00 -3.01 -9.29
C LEU A 58 -3.00 -4.41 -9.91
N THR A 59 -1.99 -4.75 -10.72
CA THR A 59 -1.83 -6.10 -11.26
C THR A 59 -1.71 -7.16 -10.15
N LEU A 60 -0.96 -6.88 -9.07
CA LEU A 60 -0.89 -7.77 -7.92
C LEU A 60 -2.27 -7.98 -7.28
N ARG A 61 -3.06 -6.91 -7.11
CA ARG A 61 -4.42 -7.04 -6.61
C ARG A 61 -5.26 -7.95 -7.50
N ASP A 62 -5.24 -7.74 -8.81
CA ASP A 62 -6.03 -8.51 -9.76
C ASP A 62 -5.62 -10.00 -9.75
N VAL A 63 -4.32 -10.29 -9.61
CA VAL A 63 -3.81 -11.67 -9.44
C VAL A 63 -4.34 -12.29 -8.15
N LEU A 64 -4.33 -11.56 -7.03
CA LEU A 64 -4.80 -12.06 -5.74
C LEU A 64 -6.33 -12.26 -5.72
N GLU A 65 -7.10 -11.37 -6.36
CA GLU A 65 -8.56 -11.51 -6.51
C GLU A 65 -8.94 -12.71 -7.37
N ALA A 66 -8.08 -13.09 -8.33
CA ALA A 66 -8.28 -14.25 -9.19
C ALA A 66 -7.98 -15.60 -8.52
N VAL A 67 -7.32 -15.62 -7.34
CA VAL A 67 -7.08 -16.87 -6.60
C VAL A 67 -8.43 -17.42 -6.14
N PRO A 68 -8.86 -18.63 -6.53
CA PRO A 68 -10.16 -19.15 -6.16
C PRO A 68 -10.22 -19.53 -4.67
N SER A 69 -11.42 -19.79 -4.12
CA SER A 69 -11.56 -20.22 -2.72
C SER A 69 -11.10 -21.65 -2.51
N ASP A 70 -11.19 -22.50 -3.52
CA ASP A 70 -10.67 -23.87 -3.59
C ASP A 70 -9.26 -23.91 -4.22
N SER A 71 -8.46 -22.86 -3.98
CA SER A 71 -7.11 -22.71 -4.52
C SER A 71 -6.22 -23.92 -4.26
N THR A 72 -5.52 -24.36 -5.30
CA THR A 72 -4.49 -25.39 -5.21
C THR A 72 -3.21 -24.85 -4.58
N GLU A 73 -2.31 -25.74 -4.16
CA GLU A 73 -0.96 -25.37 -3.71
C GLU A 73 -0.21 -24.54 -4.78
N ALA A 74 -0.39 -24.87 -6.06
CA ALA A 74 0.22 -24.14 -7.16
C ALA A 74 -0.30 -22.70 -7.28
N ASP A 75 -1.60 -22.49 -7.05
CA ASP A 75 -2.22 -21.16 -7.05
C ASP A 75 -1.67 -20.32 -5.88
N MET A 76 -1.59 -20.93 -4.70
CA MET A 76 -1.07 -20.28 -3.49
C MET A 76 0.42 -19.93 -3.63
N GLN A 77 1.21 -20.82 -4.22
CA GLN A 77 2.62 -20.56 -4.48
C GLN A 77 2.82 -19.48 -5.54
N SER A 78 1.97 -19.44 -6.57
CA SER A 78 1.97 -18.36 -7.57
C SER A 78 1.62 -17.01 -6.95
N ALA A 79 0.59 -16.96 -6.10
CA ALA A 79 0.22 -15.76 -5.36
C ALA A 79 1.36 -15.27 -4.45
N LYS A 80 2.00 -16.20 -3.73
CA LYS A 80 3.17 -15.91 -2.89
C LYS A 80 4.32 -15.31 -3.69
N LEU A 81 4.67 -15.92 -4.82
CA LEU A 81 5.75 -15.42 -5.70
C LEU A 81 5.41 -14.04 -6.27
N ALA A 82 4.15 -13.78 -6.61
CA ALA A 82 3.72 -12.46 -7.07
C ALA A 82 3.90 -11.39 -5.99
N ILE A 83 3.53 -11.69 -4.74
CA ILE A 83 3.75 -10.79 -3.59
C ILE A 83 5.26 -10.57 -3.41
N GLU A 84 6.06 -11.62 -3.31
CA GLU A 84 7.51 -11.52 -3.09
C GLU A 84 8.20 -10.72 -4.20
N GLY A 85 7.80 -10.92 -5.46
CA GLY A 85 8.29 -10.16 -6.60
C GLY A 85 7.97 -8.66 -6.47
N MET A 86 6.75 -8.33 -6.06
CA MET A 86 6.33 -6.95 -5.82
C MET A 86 7.11 -6.32 -4.65
N VAL A 87 7.29 -7.05 -3.55
CA VAL A 87 8.06 -6.60 -2.37
C VAL A 87 9.52 -6.35 -2.72
N LYS A 88 10.12 -7.25 -3.52
CA LYS A 88 11.48 -7.08 -4.04
C LYS A 88 11.59 -5.83 -4.91
N TYR A 89 10.66 -5.62 -5.84
CA TYR A 89 10.63 -4.43 -6.67
C TYR A 89 10.43 -3.16 -5.85
N GLY A 90 9.42 -3.11 -4.98
CA GLY A 90 9.12 -1.95 -4.15
C GLY A 90 10.21 -1.63 -3.12
N SER A 91 11.06 -2.61 -2.80
CA SER A 91 12.25 -2.43 -1.97
C SER A 91 13.48 -1.92 -2.73
N SER A 92 13.44 -1.85 -4.06
CA SER A 92 14.56 -1.33 -4.85
C SER A 92 14.81 0.16 -4.54
N PRO A 93 16.06 0.64 -4.62
CA PRO A 93 16.39 2.05 -4.39
C PRO A 93 15.55 3.01 -5.25
N GLU A 94 15.31 2.63 -6.51
CA GLU A 94 14.56 3.42 -7.49
C GLU A 94 13.10 3.57 -7.08
N ALA A 95 12.43 2.46 -6.75
CA ALA A 95 11.03 2.47 -6.32
C ALA A 95 10.87 3.25 -5.01
N ARG A 96 11.76 3.02 -4.03
CA ARG A 96 11.75 3.75 -2.76
C ARG A 96 12.00 5.25 -2.94
N HIS A 97 12.86 5.64 -3.87
CA HIS A 97 13.12 7.04 -4.18
C HIS A 97 11.89 7.71 -4.81
N ALA A 98 11.27 7.05 -5.78
CA ALA A 98 10.05 7.53 -6.42
C ALA A 98 8.90 7.76 -5.43
N VAL A 99 8.65 6.80 -4.52
CA VAL A 99 7.61 6.92 -3.48
C VAL A 99 7.89 8.08 -2.53
N ARG A 100 9.14 8.25 -2.10
CA ARG A 100 9.53 9.38 -1.23
C ARG A 100 9.31 10.73 -1.91
N ILE A 101 9.70 10.87 -3.18
CA ILE A 101 9.46 12.12 -3.93
C ILE A 101 7.96 12.37 -4.07
N ALA A 102 7.18 11.34 -4.44
CA ALA A 102 5.73 11.48 -4.60
C ALA A 102 5.06 11.94 -3.30
N HIS A 103 5.45 11.36 -2.16
CA HIS A 103 4.95 11.77 -0.85
C HIS A 103 5.36 13.21 -0.49
N PHE A 104 6.62 13.58 -0.72
CA PHE A 104 7.10 14.94 -0.46
C PHE A 104 6.31 15.99 -1.26
N LEU A 105 6.08 15.74 -2.54
CA LEU A 105 5.28 16.62 -3.40
C LEU A 105 3.84 16.74 -2.91
N GLU A 106 3.25 15.66 -2.41
CA GLU A 106 1.90 15.68 -1.87
C GLU A 106 1.81 16.47 -0.55
N THR A 107 2.76 16.25 0.37
CA THR A 107 2.84 17.03 1.62
C THR A 107 3.02 18.52 1.32
N ARG A 108 3.87 18.89 0.36
CA ARG A 108 4.04 20.30 -0.03
C ARG A 108 2.78 20.90 -0.65
N ARG A 109 2.07 20.14 -1.49
CA ARG A 109 0.79 20.60 -2.07
C ARG A 109 -0.27 20.83 -0.99
N ALA A 110 -0.41 19.88 -0.06
CA ALA A 110 -1.32 20.01 1.07
C ALA A 110 -1.01 21.26 1.91
N ALA A 111 0.27 21.49 2.24
CA ALA A 111 0.72 22.67 2.97
C ALA A 111 0.46 23.98 2.21
N ALA A 112 0.62 24.02 0.89
CA ALA A 112 0.34 25.20 0.07
C ALA A 112 -1.16 25.53 -0.02
N THR A 113 -2.04 24.54 0.22
CA THR A 113 -3.50 24.74 0.21
C THR A 113 -3.98 25.39 1.52
N ILE A 114 -3.18 25.31 2.59
CA ILE A 114 -3.40 26.04 3.83
C ILE A 114 -2.90 27.48 3.62
N THR A 115 -3.76 28.33 3.08
CA THR A 115 -3.51 29.79 3.09
C THR A 115 -3.38 30.23 4.55
N PRO A 116 -2.31 30.92 4.97
CA PRO A 116 -2.26 31.51 6.29
C PRO A 116 -3.49 32.40 6.47
N LEU A 117 -4.26 32.18 7.54
CA LEU A 117 -5.33 33.12 7.89
C LEU A 117 -4.73 34.53 7.91
N PRO A 118 -5.37 35.53 7.27
CA PRO A 118 -4.89 36.90 7.37
C PRO A 118 -4.78 37.26 8.86
N PRO A 119 -3.72 38.00 9.26
CA PRO A 119 -3.56 38.41 10.65
C PRO A 119 -4.85 39.12 11.09
N ARG A 120 -5.40 38.71 12.24
CA ARG A 120 -6.59 39.36 12.79
C ARG A 120 -6.26 40.84 13.00
N PRO A 121 -7.11 41.78 12.56
CA PRO A 121 -6.89 43.19 12.83
C PRO A 121 -6.94 43.42 14.34
N GLY A 122 -5.77 43.55 14.98
CA GLY A 122 -5.66 43.70 16.44
C GLY A 122 -4.28 43.37 17.01
N ASP A 123 -3.52 42.46 16.39
CA ASP A 123 -2.17 42.11 16.88
C ASP A 123 -1.13 43.13 16.39
N ARG A 124 -1.11 44.31 17.01
CA ARG A 124 0.10 45.13 17.04
C ARG A 124 0.94 44.69 18.23
N PRO A 125 2.22 44.32 18.06
CA PRO A 125 3.13 44.23 19.18
C PRO A 125 3.25 45.62 19.80
N GLY A 126 2.86 45.72 21.06
CA GLY A 126 3.06 46.92 21.88
C GLY A 126 4.54 47.30 21.83
N ARG A 127 4.80 48.50 21.32
CA ARG A 127 6.10 49.15 21.31
C ARG A 127 6.49 49.41 22.76
N THR A 128 7.27 48.53 23.36
CA THR A 128 7.93 48.80 24.65
C THR A 128 8.96 49.91 24.43
N ARG A 129 8.84 50.94 25.26
CA ARG A 129 9.63 52.17 25.24
C ARG A 129 10.92 51.99 26.01
#